data_AF-X1MCB9-F1
#
_entry.id   AF-X1MCB9-F1
#
_cell.length_a   1.000
_cell.length_b   1.000
_cell.length_c   1.000
_cell.angle_alpha   90.00
_cell.angle_beta   90.00
_cell.angle_gamma   90.00
#
_symmetry.space_group_name_H-M   'P 1'
#
loop_
_entity.id
_entity.type
_entity.pdbx_description
1 polymer ?
#
loop_
_entity_poly.entity_id
_entity_poly.type
_entity_poly.pdbx_seq_one_letter_code
_entity_poly.pdbx_strand_id
1 'polypeptide(L)'
;MDATVGSMDKMRKSLVNHGVTAFCPTSDTAPLDHIKNALKTINASKKSNARALGAHLEGPFLSPEKPGAMIAEDLRTPSIDEFDELWDTSKKSIKLITIAPEVPGAIELIKHASSLGVTVSLGHSNATYEETLAGIRAGASHATHLFNAMRAYHHREPGILGAVLENPKVSVELIVDFVHVHPSITRLVCKLKPKD
;
A
#
# COMPACT_ATOMS: atom_id res chain seq x y z
N MET A 1 9.88 11.77 4.98
CA MET A 1 8.94 12.68 4.26
C MET A 1 9.13 14.17 4.59
N ASP A 2 9.07 15.06 3.58
CA ASP A 2 9.04 16.53 3.76
C ASP A 2 7.72 17.06 4.34
N ALA A 3 6.59 16.46 3.94
CA ALA A 3 5.23 16.80 4.39
C ALA A 3 4.86 18.30 4.31
N THR A 4 5.32 19.03 3.28
CA THR A 4 4.98 20.46 3.06
C THR A 4 3.99 20.67 1.90
N VAL A 5 3.19 21.73 1.96
CA VAL A 5 2.31 22.16 0.86
C VAL A 5 3.12 22.46 -0.41
N GLY A 6 4.32 23.04 -0.26
CA GLY A 6 5.22 23.32 -1.38
C GLY A 6 5.70 22.05 -2.09
N SER A 7 6.05 20.99 -1.35
CA SER A 7 6.44 19.69 -1.92
C SER A 7 5.25 19.04 -2.64
N MET A 8 4.03 19.13 -2.08
CA MET A 8 2.80 18.68 -2.74
C MET A 8 2.54 19.40 -4.07
N ASP A 9 2.68 20.73 -4.10
CA ASP A 9 2.45 21.50 -5.32
C ASP A 9 3.51 21.20 -6.41
N LYS A 10 4.76 20.96 -6.01
CA LYS A 10 5.82 20.50 -6.93
C LYS A 10 5.48 19.14 -7.52
N MET A 11 5.08 18.19 -6.68
CA MET A 11 4.70 16.83 -7.12
C MET A 11 3.57 16.89 -8.16
N ARG A 12 2.50 17.65 -7.88
CA ARG A 12 1.35 17.81 -8.78
C ARG A 12 1.71 18.39 -10.14
N LYS A 13 2.60 19.39 -10.17
CA LYS A 13 3.09 20.01 -11.41
C LYS A 13 4.01 19.08 -12.19
N SER A 14 4.81 18.26 -11.51
CA SER A 14 5.70 17.31 -12.17
C SER A 14 4.92 16.13 -12.78
N LEU A 15 3.92 15.63 -12.07
CA LEU A 15 3.12 14.47 -12.48
C LEU A 15 2.38 14.71 -13.81
N VAL A 16 1.86 15.92 -14.05
CA VAL A 16 1.18 16.22 -15.32
C VAL A 16 2.12 16.18 -16.53
N ASN A 17 3.43 16.43 -16.34
CA ASN A 17 4.42 16.29 -17.41
C ASN A 17 4.65 14.82 -17.82
N HIS A 18 4.16 13.87 -17.01
CA HIS A 18 4.22 12.44 -17.25
C HIS A 18 2.83 11.86 -17.58
N GLY A 19 1.83 12.72 -17.87
CA GLY A 19 0.46 12.30 -18.18
C GLY A 19 -0.38 11.87 -16.98
N VAL A 20 0.14 11.99 -15.75
CA VAL A 20 -0.60 11.62 -14.53
C VAL A 20 -1.55 12.74 -14.13
N THR A 21 -2.85 12.48 -14.20
CA THR A 21 -3.92 13.45 -13.88
C THR A 21 -4.50 13.26 -12.48
N ALA A 22 -4.28 12.11 -11.86
CA ALA A 22 -4.69 11.83 -10.49
C ALA A 22 -3.74 10.82 -9.84
N PHE A 23 -3.58 10.90 -8.52
CA PHE A 23 -2.67 10.05 -7.75
C PHE A 23 -3.09 9.99 -6.27
N CYS A 24 -2.55 9.02 -5.54
CA CYS A 24 -2.59 8.98 -4.08
C CYS A 24 -1.20 9.37 -3.57
N PRO A 25 -1.03 10.50 -2.86
CA PRO A 25 0.24 10.80 -2.22
C PRO A 25 0.49 9.74 -1.14
N THR A 26 1.64 9.08 -1.23
CA THR A 26 1.98 7.92 -0.38
C THR A 26 2.90 8.33 0.75
N SER A 27 2.61 7.88 1.97
CA SER A 27 3.51 7.97 3.11
C SER A 27 4.40 6.74 3.21
N ASP A 28 5.65 6.92 3.62
CA ASP A 28 6.52 5.87 4.11
C ASP A 28 6.24 5.54 5.60
N THR A 29 6.95 4.54 6.12
CA THR A 29 7.06 4.34 7.57
C THR A 29 7.78 5.54 8.20
N ALA A 30 7.18 6.12 9.22
CA ALA A 30 7.75 7.25 9.95
C ALA A 30 7.15 7.31 11.38
N PRO A 31 7.71 8.14 12.27
CA PRO A 31 7.06 8.48 13.53
C PRO A 31 5.62 8.96 13.31
N LEU A 32 4.71 8.60 14.20
CA LEU A 32 3.27 8.84 14.05
C LEU A 32 2.94 10.32 13.74
N ASP A 33 3.61 11.26 14.42
CA ASP A 33 3.40 12.69 14.19
C ASP A 33 3.80 13.15 12.79
N HIS A 34 4.81 12.51 12.18
CA HIS A 34 5.20 12.80 10.80
C HIS A 34 4.12 12.32 9.81
N ILE A 35 3.54 11.15 10.03
CA ILE A 35 2.43 10.64 9.22
C ILE A 35 1.21 11.56 9.37
N LYS A 36 0.85 11.95 10.61
CA LYS A 36 -0.22 12.92 10.87
C LYS A 36 0.02 14.24 10.16
N ASN A 37 1.25 14.75 10.16
CA ASN A 37 1.60 15.97 9.44
C ASN A 37 1.44 15.81 7.93
N ALA A 38 1.89 14.68 7.35
CA ALA A 38 1.69 14.39 5.94
C ALA A 38 0.20 14.36 5.56
N LEU A 39 -0.64 13.68 6.34
CA LEU A 39 -2.09 13.63 6.14
C LEU A 39 -2.75 15.01 6.22
N LYS A 40 -2.36 15.83 7.22
CA LYS A 40 -2.84 17.22 7.33
C LYS A 40 -2.45 18.04 6.10
N THR A 41 -1.20 17.91 5.63
CA THR A 41 -0.70 18.59 4.44
C THR A 41 -1.43 18.18 3.17
N ILE A 42 -1.68 16.88 2.97
CA ILE A 42 -2.45 16.37 1.82
C ILE A 42 -3.82 17.06 1.76
N ASN A 43 -4.52 17.15 2.90
CA ASN A 43 -5.84 17.79 2.99
C ASN A 43 -5.83 19.32 2.85
N ALA A 44 -4.79 19.98 3.35
CA ALA A 44 -4.66 21.43 3.26
C ALA A 44 -4.26 21.92 1.86
N SER A 45 -3.65 21.04 1.06
CA SER A 45 -3.08 21.38 -0.24
C SER A 45 -4.15 21.73 -1.30
N LYS A 46 -3.86 22.72 -2.15
CA LYS A 46 -4.81 23.22 -3.17
C LYS A 46 -5.09 22.20 -4.27
N LYS A 47 -6.35 22.06 -4.68
CA LYS A 47 -6.74 21.22 -5.83
C LYS A 47 -6.33 21.89 -7.15
N SER A 48 -5.13 21.63 -7.66
CA SER A 48 -4.65 22.08 -8.97
C SER A 48 -3.76 21.03 -9.63
N ASN A 49 -3.68 21.02 -10.97
CA ASN A 49 -2.92 20.03 -11.76
C ASN A 49 -3.33 18.58 -11.43
N ALA A 50 -2.37 17.66 -11.25
CA ALA A 50 -2.66 16.29 -10.86
C ALA A 50 -3.42 16.26 -9.53
N ARG A 51 -4.54 15.55 -9.51
CA ARG A 51 -5.49 15.57 -8.40
C ARG A 51 -5.11 14.51 -7.37
N ALA A 52 -4.92 14.91 -6.12
CA ALA A 52 -4.81 13.94 -5.03
C ALA A 52 -6.19 13.31 -4.78
N LEU A 53 -6.30 11.99 -4.91
CA LEU A 53 -7.54 11.23 -4.68
C LEU A 53 -7.80 10.95 -3.20
N GLY A 54 -6.74 11.08 -2.40
CA GLY A 54 -6.66 10.74 -0.99
C GLY A 54 -5.30 10.17 -0.67
N ALA A 55 -5.03 9.89 0.59
CA ALA A 55 -3.72 9.40 1.02
C ALA A 55 -3.58 7.88 0.81
N HIS A 56 -2.36 7.44 0.51
CA HIS A 56 -1.94 6.06 0.64
C HIS A 56 -1.02 5.93 1.84
N LEU A 57 -1.38 5.09 2.81
CA LEU A 57 -0.53 4.72 3.93
C LEU A 57 0.28 3.47 3.58
N GLU A 58 1.54 3.60 3.15
CA GLU A 58 2.41 2.44 2.93
C GLU A 58 3.16 2.10 4.23
N GLY A 59 2.46 1.38 5.11
CA GLY A 59 2.87 1.18 6.51
C GLY A 59 2.08 2.05 7.50
N PRO A 60 2.40 1.98 8.81
CA PRO A 60 3.56 1.34 9.43
C PRO A 60 3.40 -0.16 9.72
N PHE A 61 2.25 -0.74 9.37
CA PHE A 61 1.86 -2.10 9.75
C PHE A 61 2.42 -3.17 8.80
N LEU A 62 3.74 -3.21 8.67
CA LEU A 62 4.45 -4.06 7.70
C LEU A 62 5.27 -5.14 8.42
N SER A 63 5.74 -6.12 7.66
CA SER A 63 6.54 -7.22 8.19
C SER A 63 7.97 -6.78 8.48
N PRO A 64 8.50 -6.99 9.70
CA PRO A 64 9.92 -6.76 10.01
C PRO A 64 10.87 -7.62 9.17
N GLU A 65 10.40 -8.73 8.60
CA GLU A 65 11.19 -9.59 7.71
C GLU A 65 11.24 -9.08 6.27
N LYS A 66 10.36 -8.15 5.90
CA LYS A 66 10.27 -7.55 4.56
C LYS A 66 10.16 -6.02 4.61
N PRO A 67 11.06 -5.32 5.32
CA PRO A 67 11.00 -3.86 5.41
C PRO A 67 11.27 -3.21 4.04
N GLY A 68 12.05 -3.86 3.16
CA GLY A 68 12.45 -3.24 1.90
C GLY A 68 13.26 -1.97 2.17
N ALA A 69 12.80 -0.83 1.68
CA ALA A 69 13.40 0.48 1.95
C ALA A 69 12.83 1.18 3.19
N MET A 70 11.88 0.56 3.90
CA MET A 70 11.26 1.12 5.09
C MET A 70 12.22 1.11 6.30
N ILE A 71 12.06 2.10 7.18
CA ILE A 71 12.83 2.18 8.43
C ILE A 71 12.25 1.17 9.41
N ALA A 72 13.02 0.12 9.73
CA ALA A 72 12.55 -1.00 10.52
C ALA A 72 12.10 -0.59 11.93
N GLU A 73 12.73 0.44 12.50
CA GLU A 73 12.43 0.99 13.81
C GLU A 73 11.07 1.73 13.85
N ASP A 74 10.59 2.20 12.70
CA ASP A 74 9.31 2.88 12.58
C ASP A 74 8.15 1.90 12.31
N LEU A 75 8.43 0.61 12.13
CA LEU A 75 7.42 -0.42 12.01
C LEU A 75 6.65 -0.59 13.33
N ARG A 76 5.34 -0.74 13.20
CA ARG A 76 4.44 -0.87 14.35
C ARG A 76 3.53 -2.06 14.16
N THR A 77 3.09 -2.62 15.27
CA THR A 77 2.05 -3.66 15.23
C THR A 77 0.73 -3.00 14.80
N PRO A 78 -0.06 -3.64 13.92
CA PRO A 78 -1.42 -3.22 13.59
C PRO A 78 -2.23 -2.79 14.81
N SER A 79 -2.83 -1.62 14.72
CA SER A 79 -3.69 -1.06 15.77
C SER A 79 -4.88 -0.35 15.14
N ILE A 80 -6.10 -0.76 15.52
CA ILE A 80 -7.33 -0.10 15.09
C ILE A 80 -7.35 1.34 15.63
N ASP A 81 -6.96 1.55 16.88
CA ASP A 81 -6.95 2.88 17.50
C ASP A 81 -6.00 3.85 16.78
N GLU A 82 -4.78 3.38 16.43
CA GLU A 82 -3.83 4.21 15.67
C GLU A 82 -4.37 4.50 14.27
N PHE A 83 -4.96 3.51 13.61
CA PHE A 83 -5.55 3.70 12.30
C PHE A 83 -6.73 4.68 12.33
N ASP A 84 -7.61 4.60 13.32
CA ASP A 84 -8.75 5.52 13.48
C ASP A 84 -8.26 6.94 13.77
N GLU A 85 -7.20 7.10 14.56
CA GLU A 85 -6.59 8.41 14.77
C GLU A 85 -6.03 9.01 13.46
N LEU A 86 -5.37 8.19 12.63
CA LEU A 86 -4.88 8.59 11.31
C LEU A 86 -6.05 8.88 10.36
N TRP A 87 -7.09 8.07 10.38
CA TRP A 87 -8.32 8.23 9.61
C TRP A 87 -8.99 9.58 9.89
N ASP A 88 -9.20 9.91 11.16
CA ASP A 88 -9.79 11.19 11.55
C ASP A 88 -8.85 12.36 11.29
N THR A 89 -7.53 12.20 11.52
CA THR A 89 -6.53 13.22 11.17
C THR A 89 -6.53 13.52 9.67
N SER A 90 -6.73 12.49 8.85
CA SER A 90 -6.86 12.62 7.41
C SER A 90 -8.20 13.23 6.96
N LYS A 91 -9.11 13.59 7.87
CA LYS A 91 -10.49 13.95 7.52
C LYS A 91 -11.14 12.88 6.63
N LYS A 92 -10.87 11.60 6.94
CA LYS A 92 -11.43 10.44 6.23
C LYS A 92 -11.02 10.36 4.76
N SER A 93 -9.79 10.79 4.47
CA SER A 93 -9.26 10.88 3.10
C SER A 93 -8.22 9.82 2.75
N ILE A 94 -7.90 8.90 3.67
CA ILE A 94 -7.11 7.70 3.31
C ILE A 94 -7.92 6.88 2.29
N LYS A 95 -7.26 6.40 1.25
CA LYS A 95 -7.88 5.59 0.19
C LYS A 95 -7.25 4.21 0.07
N LEU A 96 -6.00 4.11 0.46
CA LEU A 96 -5.22 2.90 0.36
C LEU A 96 -4.37 2.74 1.62
N ILE A 97 -4.30 1.53 2.14
CA ILE A 97 -3.33 1.16 3.18
C ILE A 97 -2.60 -0.11 2.75
N THR A 98 -1.28 -0.12 2.86
CA THR A 98 -0.45 -1.33 2.70
C THR A 98 -0.20 -1.95 4.06
N ILE A 99 -0.46 -3.24 4.19
CA ILE A 99 -0.35 -4.00 5.44
C ILE A 99 0.15 -5.42 5.17
N ALA A 100 0.95 -5.94 6.10
CA ALA A 100 1.41 -7.32 6.08
C ALA A 100 0.43 -8.23 6.87
N PRO A 101 -0.28 -9.16 6.22
CA PRO A 101 -1.39 -9.90 6.85
C PRO A 101 -0.94 -10.91 7.91
N GLU A 102 0.34 -11.30 7.93
CA GLU A 102 0.91 -12.22 8.92
C GLU A 102 1.25 -11.54 10.26
N VAL A 103 1.26 -10.20 10.30
CA VAL A 103 1.61 -9.46 11.51
C VAL A 103 0.44 -9.54 12.52
N PRO A 104 0.68 -9.79 13.81
CA PRO A 104 -0.39 -9.86 14.82
C PRO A 104 -1.31 -8.64 14.80
N GLY A 105 -2.62 -8.86 14.79
CA GLY A 105 -3.64 -7.80 14.72
C GLY A 105 -3.96 -7.30 13.30
N ALA A 106 -3.23 -7.77 12.27
CA ALA A 106 -3.45 -7.30 10.90
C ALA A 106 -4.82 -7.70 10.37
N ILE A 107 -5.29 -8.91 10.65
CA ILE A 107 -6.58 -9.41 10.16
C ILE A 107 -7.75 -8.55 10.65
N GLU A 108 -7.74 -8.17 11.93
CA GLU A 108 -8.73 -7.29 12.54
C GLU A 108 -8.69 -5.90 11.90
N LEU A 109 -7.49 -5.35 11.71
CA LEU A 109 -7.32 -4.05 11.07
C LEU A 109 -7.73 -4.06 9.60
N ILE A 110 -7.40 -5.11 8.84
CA ILE A 110 -7.81 -5.29 7.44
C ILE A 110 -9.34 -5.24 7.35
N LYS A 111 -10.03 -6.01 8.20
CA LYS A 111 -11.48 -6.05 8.25
C LYS A 111 -12.07 -4.68 8.58
N HIS A 112 -11.50 -4.00 9.57
CA HIS A 112 -11.93 -2.67 9.99
C HIS A 112 -11.76 -1.63 8.89
N ALA A 113 -10.56 -1.47 8.34
CA ALA A 113 -10.27 -0.51 7.28
C ALA A 113 -11.10 -0.75 6.01
N SER A 114 -11.25 -2.02 5.62
CA SER A 114 -12.10 -2.42 4.48
C SER A 114 -13.57 -2.03 4.71
N SER A 115 -14.09 -2.19 5.93
CA SER A 115 -15.46 -1.79 6.29
C SER A 115 -15.71 -0.28 6.20
N LEU A 116 -14.66 0.54 6.33
CA LEU A 116 -14.71 2.00 6.12
C LEU A 116 -14.60 2.40 4.64
N GLY A 117 -14.49 1.43 3.73
CA GLY A 117 -14.31 1.67 2.30
C GLY A 117 -12.89 2.06 1.90
N VAL A 118 -11.89 1.76 2.75
CA VAL A 118 -10.47 1.90 2.41
C VAL A 118 -10.00 0.66 1.67
N THR A 119 -9.32 0.83 0.54
CA THR A 119 -8.67 -0.29 -0.14
C THR A 119 -7.52 -0.77 0.72
N VAL A 120 -7.55 -2.05 1.10
CA VAL A 120 -6.45 -2.68 1.84
C VAL A 120 -5.60 -3.46 0.84
N SER A 121 -4.32 -3.11 0.81
CA SER A 121 -3.30 -3.70 -0.04
C SER A 121 -2.33 -4.57 0.75
N LEU A 122 -2.03 -5.75 0.23
CA LEU A 122 -1.06 -6.67 0.82
C LEU A 122 0.34 -6.36 0.26
N GLY A 123 1.32 -6.13 1.13
CA GLY A 123 2.68 -5.76 0.71
C GLY A 123 3.64 -5.73 1.88
N HIS A 124 4.95 -5.66 1.60
CA HIS A 124 6.01 -5.73 2.62
C HIS A 124 5.78 -6.88 3.60
N SER A 125 5.54 -8.06 3.05
CA SER A 125 4.99 -9.20 3.78
C SER A 125 5.77 -10.46 3.48
N ASN A 126 6.16 -11.15 4.55
CA ASN A 126 6.67 -12.51 4.48
C ASN A 126 5.55 -13.54 4.68
N ALA A 127 4.28 -13.22 4.42
CA ALA A 127 3.16 -14.13 4.62
C ALA A 127 3.27 -15.42 3.81
N THR A 128 2.89 -16.52 4.45
CA THR A 128 2.49 -17.77 3.81
C THR A 128 1.29 -17.55 2.89
N TYR A 129 1.04 -18.54 2.06
CA TYR A 129 -0.17 -18.58 1.24
C TYR A 129 -1.44 -18.49 2.12
N GLU A 130 -1.52 -19.24 3.22
CA GLU A 130 -2.71 -19.28 4.08
C GLU A 130 -2.95 -17.97 4.86
N GLU A 131 -1.88 -17.33 5.36
CA GLU A 131 -1.96 -16.02 6.00
C GLU A 131 -2.43 -14.95 5.00
N THR A 132 -1.94 -15.03 3.75
CA THR A 132 -2.38 -14.13 2.69
C THR A 132 -3.86 -14.33 2.36
N LEU A 133 -4.32 -15.59 2.24
CA LEU A 133 -5.73 -15.89 2.06
C LEU A 133 -6.59 -15.40 3.23
N ALA A 134 -6.08 -15.45 4.46
CA ALA A 134 -6.77 -14.89 5.62
C ALA A 134 -6.95 -13.38 5.49
N GLY A 135 -5.92 -12.64 5.06
CA GLY A 135 -6.01 -11.22 4.76
C GLY A 135 -7.03 -10.90 3.66
N ILE A 136 -7.03 -11.67 2.57
CA ILE A 136 -8.02 -11.51 1.50
C ILE A 136 -9.44 -11.77 2.00
N ARG A 137 -9.66 -12.85 2.76
CA ARG A 137 -10.97 -13.15 3.39
C ARG A 137 -11.43 -12.07 4.34
N ALA A 138 -10.50 -11.38 5.01
CA ALA A 138 -10.79 -10.26 5.88
C ALA A 138 -11.17 -8.98 5.13
N GLY A 139 -10.90 -8.88 3.83
CA GLY A 139 -11.30 -7.77 2.98
C GLY A 139 -10.18 -7.07 2.22
N ALA A 140 -8.95 -7.61 2.26
CA ALA A 140 -7.88 -7.12 1.38
C ALA A 140 -8.19 -7.44 -0.08
N SER A 141 -7.99 -6.44 -0.95
CA SER A 141 -8.40 -6.50 -2.35
C SER A 141 -7.35 -5.97 -3.32
N HIS A 142 -6.17 -5.61 -2.83
CA HIS A 142 -5.06 -5.09 -3.60
C HIS A 142 -3.73 -5.72 -3.16
N ALA A 143 -2.69 -5.63 -3.98
CA ALA A 143 -1.33 -5.99 -3.61
C ALA A 143 -0.35 -4.92 -4.11
N THR A 144 0.47 -4.41 -3.20
CA THR A 144 1.41 -3.31 -3.44
C THR A 144 2.64 -3.84 -4.15
N HIS A 145 3.10 -3.13 -5.19
CA HIS A 145 4.31 -3.40 -6.00
C HIS A 145 4.75 -4.87 -6.07
N LEU A 146 3.87 -5.73 -6.60
CA LEU A 146 4.01 -7.19 -6.61
C LEU A 146 5.44 -7.66 -6.90
N PHE A 147 5.87 -8.71 -6.18
CA PHE A 147 7.23 -9.28 -6.11
C PHE A 147 8.24 -8.52 -5.22
N ASN A 148 8.06 -7.22 -4.99
CA ASN A 148 9.00 -6.41 -4.20
C ASN A 148 8.67 -6.49 -2.72
N ALA A 149 9.69 -6.68 -1.86
CA ALA A 149 9.52 -6.87 -0.42
C ALA A 149 8.44 -7.91 -0.05
N MET A 150 8.39 -9.03 -0.79
CA MET A 150 7.44 -10.12 -0.56
C MET A 150 8.18 -11.43 -0.30
N ARG A 151 7.49 -12.41 0.31
CA ARG A 151 7.94 -13.80 0.31
C ARG A 151 8.15 -14.26 -1.14
N ALA A 152 9.29 -14.90 -1.41
CA ALA A 152 9.59 -15.42 -2.74
C ALA A 152 8.66 -16.57 -3.11
N TYR A 153 8.31 -16.68 -4.40
CA TYR A 153 7.45 -17.75 -4.88
C TYR A 153 8.19 -19.08 -4.89
N HIS A 154 7.63 -20.10 -4.26
CA HIS A 154 8.16 -21.46 -4.28
C HIS A 154 7.04 -22.47 -4.58
N HIS A 155 7.34 -23.51 -5.35
CA HIS A 155 6.32 -24.42 -5.88
C HIS A 155 5.57 -25.27 -4.82
N ARG A 156 6.15 -25.43 -3.61
CA ARG A 156 5.50 -26.09 -2.45
C ARG A 156 4.91 -25.11 -1.43
N GLU A 157 5.31 -23.85 -1.49
CA GLU A 157 4.83 -22.81 -0.58
C GLU A 157 4.86 -21.51 -1.39
N PRO A 158 3.75 -21.18 -2.07
CA PRO A 158 3.76 -20.12 -3.06
C PRO A 158 3.64 -18.73 -2.42
N GLY A 159 3.41 -18.66 -1.10
CA GLY A 159 3.38 -17.44 -0.31
C GLY A 159 2.30 -16.46 -0.77
N ILE A 160 2.51 -15.19 -0.41
CA ILE A 160 1.70 -14.05 -0.87
C ILE A 160 1.54 -13.98 -2.39
N LEU A 161 2.60 -14.29 -3.14
CA LEU A 161 2.56 -14.22 -4.60
C LEU A 161 1.57 -15.23 -5.20
N GLY A 162 1.54 -16.46 -4.69
CA GLY A 162 0.55 -17.47 -5.11
C GLY A 162 -0.88 -17.01 -4.89
N ALA A 163 -1.20 -16.64 -3.64
CA ALA A 163 -2.54 -16.25 -3.25
C ALA A 163 -3.04 -15.00 -4.00
N VAL A 164 -2.17 -14.03 -4.28
CA VAL A 164 -2.53 -12.82 -5.03
C VAL A 164 -2.69 -13.10 -6.53
N LEU A 165 -1.81 -13.90 -7.13
CA LEU A 165 -1.82 -14.14 -8.57
C LEU A 165 -2.99 -15.02 -8.99
N GLU A 166 -3.37 -16.02 -8.19
CA GLU A 166 -4.49 -16.91 -8.50
C GLU A 166 -5.86 -16.26 -8.27
N ASN A 167 -5.93 -15.21 -7.44
CA ASN A 167 -7.20 -14.61 -7.04
C ASN A 167 -7.58 -13.47 -7.99
N PRO A 168 -8.56 -13.63 -8.90
CA PRO A 168 -8.88 -12.59 -9.89
C PRO A 168 -9.51 -11.33 -9.27
N LYS A 169 -9.96 -11.39 -8.01
CA LYS A 169 -10.57 -10.25 -7.31
C LYS A 169 -9.54 -9.34 -6.62
N VAL A 170 -8.29 -9.78 -6.50
CA VAL A 170 -7.20 -8.97 -5.95
C VAL A 170 -6.49 -8.27 -7.09
N SER A 171 -6.55 -6.94 -7.14
CA SER A 171 -5.78 -6.15 -8.11
C SER A 171 -4.31 -6.04 -7.67
N VAL A 172 -3.40 -5.74 -8.60
CA VAL A 172 -1.97 -5.71 -8.30
C VAL A 172 -1.31 -4.46 -8.88
N GLU A 173 -0.41 -3.87 -8.12
CA GLU A 173 0.54 -2.87 -8.61
C GLU A 173 1.80 -3.57 -9.15
N LEU A 174 2.41 -2.99 -10.18
CA LEU A 174 3.69 -3.44 -10.73
C LEU A 174 4.53 -2.24 -11.16
N ILE A 175 5.79 -2.20 -10.72
CA ILE A 175 6.74 -1.14 -11.11
C ILE A 175 7.45 -1.58 -12.40
N VAL A 176 7.01 -1.04 -13.54
CA VAL A 176 7.47 -1.47 -14.88
C VAL A 176 8.64 -0.61 -15.38
N ASP A 177 9.67 -0.44 -14.57
CA ASP A 177 10.93 0.24 -14.94
C ASP A 177 12.01 -0.74 -15.44
N PHE A 178 11.70 -2.05 -15.42
CA PHE A 178 12.57 -3.17 -15.77
C PHE A 178 13.80 -3.35 -14.86
N VAL A 179 13.86 -2.62 -13.75
CA VAL A 179 14.83 -2.78 -12.67
C VAL A 179 14.20 -3.54 -11.52
N HIS A 180 13.00 -3.14 -11.09
CA HIS A 180 12.25 -3.80 -10.01
C HIS A 180 11.76 -5.19 -10.42
N VAL A 181 11.37 -5.35 -11.69
CA VAL A 181 10.93 -6.64 -12.22
C VAL A 181 11.47 -6.88 -13.62
N HIS A 182 11.87 -8.12 -13.91
CA HIS A 182 12.29 -8.50 -15.25
C HIS A 182 11.12 -8.35 -16.25
N PRO A 183 11.33 -7.93 -17.51
CA PRO A 183 10.25 -7.74 -18.49
C PRO A 183 9.35 -8.95 -18.73
N SER A 184 9.83 -10.18 -18.48
CA SER A 184 9.00 -11.39 -18.55
C SER A 184 7.92 -11.44 -17.47
N ILE A 185 8.16 -10.85 -16.30
CA ILE A 185 7.23 -10.80 -15.18
C ILE A 185 6.02 -9.94 -15.54
N THR A 186 6.24 -8.78 -16.17
CA THR A 186 5.15 -7.94 -16.67
C THR A 186 4.22 -8.72 -17.60
N ARG A 187 4.79 -9.46 -18.57
CA ARG A 187 4.00 -10.29 -19.49
C ARG A 187 3.27 -11.43 -18.79
N LEU A 188 3.87 -12.03 -17.76
CA LEU A 188 3.26 -13.10 -16.97
C LEU A 188 2.07 -12.56 -16.18
N VAL A 189 2.24 -11.46 -15.45
CA VAL A 189 1.18 -10.83 -14.66
C VAL A 189 0.00 -10.45 -15.56
N CYS A 190 0.24 -9.84 -16.73
CA CYS A 190 -0.83 -9.50 -17.68
C CYS A 190 -1.58 -10.72 -18.26
N LYS A 191 -1.02 -11.93 -18.20
CA LYS A 191 -1.71 -13.17 -18.58
C LYS A 191 -2.54 -13.76 -17.45
N LEU A 192 -2.11 -13.57 -16.20
CA LEU A 192 -2.73 -14.15 -15.01
C LEU A 192 -3.84 -13.26 -14.44
N LYS A 193 -3.68 -11.94 -14.50
CA LYS A 193 -4.65 -10.97 -13.98
C LYS A 193 -5.63 -10.56 -15.06
N PRO A 194 -6.91 -10.36 -14.71
CA PRO A 194 -7.90 -9.86 -15.66
C PRO A 194 -7.49 -8.47 -16.16
N LYS A 195 -7.95 -8.13 -17.36
CA LYS A 195 -7.90 -6.75 -17.85
C LYS A 195 -9.01 -5.97 -17.16
N ASP A 196 -8.69 -4.75 -16.72
CA ASP A 196 -9.69 -3.77 -16.28
C ASP A 196 -10.66 -3.41 -17.40
#